data_AF-A0A397JFZ0-F1
#
_entry.id   AF-A0A397JFZ0-F1
#
_cell.length_a   1.000
_cell.length_b   1.000
_cell.length_c   1.000
_cell.angle_alpha   90.00
_cell.angle_beta   90.00
_cell.angle_gamma   90.00
#
_symmetry.space_group_name_H-M   'P 1'
#
loop_
_entity.id
_entity.type
_entity.pdbx_description
1 polymer ?
#
loop_
_entity_poly.entity_id
_entity_poly.type
_entity_poly.pdbx_seq_one_letter_code
_entity_poly.pdbx_strand_id
1 'polypeptide(L)'
;MLQNVDAYSVLNSIKIIIFLNVILHKNLIIFDLLIASNELELDELVEHLQTHFINNNASWLRLNFSQVYRTSYQVKNFKIIRNFCNNIITKYPNTIFESKNFHSLPKDALISILKQDDLQLEEGRIWEYVIEWGKAKNPTLLINLNEWTSNNFLSLKETLKGCLPHIGYFSISGEHVVEKIYPYQQLLEHQLFSDINIKFITPTKPISSIVLPPRKILNTTLPTRITQIPLPSNIITNEHALEISSWIDKKRITL
;
A
#
# COMPACT_ATOMS: atom_id res chain seq x y z
N MET A 1 20.34 -7.53 -44.76
CA MET A 1 21.50 -7.17 -43.93
C MET A 1 21.01 -6.24 -42.84
N LEU A 2 20.91 -6.73 -41.60
CA LEU A 2 20.60 -5.89 -40.44
C LEU A 2 21.82 -5.01 -40.18
N GLN A 3 21.68 -3.69 -40.29
CA GLN A 3 22.73 -2.75 -39.91
C GLN A 3 22.94 -2.87 -38.39
N ASN A 4 24.14 -3.30 -37.98
CA ASN A 4 24.60 -3.19 -36.61
C ASN A 4 24.60 -1.70 -36.25
N VAL A 5 23.63 -1.28 -35.44
CA VAL A 5 23.66 0.03 -34.82
C VAL A 5 24.84 0.03 -33.85
N ASP A 6 25.84 0.87 -34.11
CA ASP A 6 27.04 0.93 -33.30
C ASP A 6 26.67 1.33 -31.86
N ALA A 7 27.20 0.61 -30.87
CA ALA A 7 26.89 0.83 -29.46
C ALA A 7 27.16 2.29 -29.04
N TYR A 8 28.14 2.92 -29.69
CA TYR A 8 28.47 4.33 -29.51
C TYR A 8 27.34 5.28 -29.95
N SER A 9 26.64 4.95 -31.05
CA SER A 9 25.49 5.71 -31.56
C SER A 9 24.28 5.59 -30.65
N VAL A 10 24.04 4.40 -30.09
CA VAL A 10 22.99 4.17 -29.09
C VAL A 10 23.28 4.96 -27.81
N LEU A 11 24.53 4.91 -27.32
CA LEU A 11 24.93 5.62 -26.11
C LEU A 11 24.84 7.15 -26.27
N ASN A 12 25.22 7.67 -27.45
CA ASN A 12 25.11 9.11 -27.73
C ASN A 12 23.64 9.55 -27.88
N SER A 13 22.79 8.70 -28.48
CA SER A 13 21.35 8.96 -28.58
C SER A 13 20.70 8.96 -27.20
N ILE A 14 21.09 8.04 -26.31
CA ILE A 14 20.64 8.02 -24.92
C ILE A 14 21.12 9.25 -24.16
N LYS A 15 22.39 9.65 -24.30
CA LYS A 15 22.93 10.88 -23.69
C LYS A 15 22.20 12.14 -24.18
N ILE A 16 21.87 12.21 -25.47
CA ILE A 16 21.10 13.32 -26.06
C ILE A 16 19.65 13.32 -25.56
N ILE A 17 19.00 12.16 -25.43
CA ILE A 17 17.66 12.04 -24.86
C ILE A 17 17.67 12.44 -23.38
N ILE A 18 18.66 12.02 -22.60
CA ILE A 18 18.83 12.41 -21.20
C ILE A 18 19.07 13.92 -21.10
N PHE A 19 19.96 14.47 -21.93
CA PHE A 19 20.30 15.90 -21.92
C PHE A 19 19.10 16.78 -22.34
N LEU A 20 18.32 16.36 -23.33
CA LEU A 20 17.09 17.05 -23.75
C LEU A 20 15.94 16.89 -22.75
N ASN A 21 15.84 15.75 -22.06
CA ASN A 21 14.80 15.49 -21.05
C ASN A 21 15.02 16.24 -19.74
N VAL A 22 16.27 16.48 -19.33
CA VAL A 22 16.59 17.32 -18.17
C VAL A 22 16.06 18.76 -18.35
N ILE A 23 15.86 19.21 -19.59
CA ILE A 23 15.39 20.56 -19.93
C ILE A 23 13.84 20.65 -19.99
N LEU A 24 13.12 19.55 -20.21
CA LEU A 24 11.67 19.54 -20.42
C LEU A 24 10.90 19.06 -19.18
N HIS A 25 10.49 20.02 -18.34
CA HIS A 25 9.60 19.87 -17.19
C HIS A 25 8.27 19.15 -17.50
N LYS A 26 8.25 17.81 -17.47
CA LYS A 26 7.02 17.01 -17.25
C LYS A 26 7.36 15.77 -16.43
N ASN A 27 6.84 15.69 -15.21
CA ASN A 27 7.11 14.62 -14.24
C ASN A 27 6.82 13.19 -14.76
N LEU A 28 5.89 13.05 -15.73
CA LEU A 28 5.63 11.80 -16.46
C LEU A 28 6.89 11.30 -17.19
N ILE A 29 7.65 12.22 -17.81
CA ILE A 29 8.86 11.91 -18.59
C ILE A 29 9.96 11.35 -17.69
N ILE A 30 10.08 11.82 -16.44
CA ILE A 30 11.12 11.33 -15.51
C ILE A 30 10.83 9.89 -15.07
N PHE A 31 9.56 9.55 -14.82
CA PHE A 31 9.19 8.19 -14.44
C PHE A 31 9.34 7.20 -15.60
N ASP A 32 8.96 7.61 -16.82
CA ASP A 32 9.16 6.80 -18.03
C ASP A 32 10.67 6.63 -18.34
N LEU A 33 11.47 7.69 -18.15
CA LEU A 33 12.93 7.63 -18.29
C LEU A 33 13.56 6.66 -17.27
N LEU A 34 13.05 6.64 -16.04
CA LEU A 34 13.48 5.69 -15.00
C LEU A 34 13.23 4.24 -15.42
N ILE A 35 12.06 3.96 -15.99
CA ILE A 35 11.70 2.62 -16.49
C ILE A 35 12.61 2.23 -17.65
N ALA A 36 12.75 3.11 -18.65
CA ALA A 36 13.62 2.87 -19.81
C ALA A 36 15.09 2.68 -19.42
N SER A 37 15.59 3.46 -18.45
CA SER A 37 16.96 3.32 -17.94
C SER A 37 17.19 1.97 -17.26
N ASN A 38 16.18 1.44 -16.55
CA ASN A 38 16.25 0.10 -15.98
C ASN A 38 16.20 -0.98 -17.08
N GLU A 39 15.37 -0.82 -18.11
CA GLU A 39 15.33 -1.76 -19.25
C GLU A 39 16.65 -1.81 -20.03
N LEU A 40 17.39 -0.70 -20.05
CA LEU A 40 18.73 -0.60 -20.63
C LEU A 40 19.86 -0.99 -19.67
N GLU A 41 19.53 -1.48 -18.46
CA GLU A 41 20.49 -1.92 -17.44
C GLU A 41 21.51 -0.82 -17.03
N LEU A 42 21.07 0.45 -17.03
CA LEU A 42 21.88 1.61 -16.65
C LEU A 42 21.78 1.89 -15.14
N ASP A 43 22.30 0.98 -14.31
CA ASP A 43 22.04 0.96 -12.86
C ASP A 43 22.41 2.24 -12.11
N GLU A 44 23.58 2.83 -12.40
CA GLU A 44 24.02 4.10 -11.78
C GLU A 44 23.06 5.25 -12.12
N LEU A 45 22.59 5.30 -13.37
CA LEU A 45 21.61 6.29 -13.81
C LEU A 45 20.26 6.07 -13.14
N VAL A 46 19.81 4.82 -13.04
CA VAL A 46 18.56 4.44 -12.35
C VAL A 46 18.61 4.85 -10.88
N GLU A 47 19.74 4.65 -10.20
CA GLU A 47 19.91 5.07 -8.81
C GLU A 47 19.83 6.60 -8.67
N HIS A 48 20.55 7.34 -9.52
CA HIS A 48 20.55 8.80 -9.52
C HIS A 48 19.15 9.37 -9.80
N LEU A 49 18.48 8.86 -10.83
CA LEU A 49 17.15 9.29 -11.23
C LEU A 49 16.09 8.99 -10.16
N GLN A 50 16.20 7.89 -9.42
CA GLN A 50 15.24 7.57 -8.34
C GLN A 50 15.31 8.63 -7.23
N THR A 51 16.52 8.97 -6.80
CA THR A 51 16.76 9.98 -5.78
C THR A 51 16.26 11.35 -6.25
N HIS A 52 16.60 11.73 -7.48
CA HIS A 52 16.12 12.98 -8.09
C HIS A 52 14.59 13.02 -8.20
N PHE A 53 13.97 11.92 -8.63
CA PHE A 53 12.53 11.81 -8.77
C PHE A 53 11.82 12.03 -7.43
N ILE A 54 12.25 11.34 -6.37
CA ILE A 54 11.65 11.46 -5.02
C ILE A 54 11.76 12.90 -4.49
N ASN A 55 12.94 13.52 -4.63
CA ASN A 55 13.19 14.85 -4.04
C ASN A 55 12.47 15.98 -4.77
N ASN A 56 12.27 15.86 -6.08
CA ASN A 56 11.76 16.96 -6.91
C ASN A 56 10.30 16.78 -7.38
N ASN A 57 9.71 15.58 -7.24
CA ASN A 57 8.40 15.27 -7.83
C ASN A 57 7.34 14.87 -6.80
N ALA A 58 7.47 15.33 -5.55
CA ALA A 58 6.60 14.94 -4.44
C ALA A 58 5.09 15.08 -4.75
N SER A 59 4.67 16.18 -5.37
CA SER A 59 3.25 16.41 -5.73
C SER A 59 2.74 15.39 -6.74
N TRP A 60 3.54 15.07 -7.76
CA TRP A 60 3.16 14.07 -8.77
C TRP A 60 3.17 12.66 -8.17
N LEU A 61 4.17 12.34 -7.35
CA LEU A 61 4.28 11.06 -6.67
C LEU A 61 3.08 10.82 -5.74
N ARG A 62 2.60 11.87 -5.05
CA ARG A 62 1.39 11.78 -4.23
C ARG A 62 0.15 11.44 -5.06
N LEU A 63 -0.02 12.06 -6.23
CA LEU A 63 -1.17 11.80 -7.12
C LEU A 63 -1.10 10.42 -7.79
N ASN A 64 0.11 9.89 -8.00
CA ASN A 64 0.36 8.64 -8.71
C ASN A 64 0.86 7.52 -7.79
N PHE A 65 0.67 7.66 -6.47
CA PHE A 65 1.35 6.84 -5.47
C PHE A 65 1.14 5.33 -5.66
N SER A 66 -0.11 4.91 -5.84
CA SER A 66 -0.45 3.49 -6.02
C SER A 66 0.11 2.90 -7.31
N GLN A 67 0.15 3.69 -8.39
CA GLN A 67 0.76 3.29 -9.65
C GLN A 67 2.28 3.15 -9.50
N VAL A 68 2.94 4.14 -8.91
CA VAL A 68 4.39 4.11 -8.70
C VAL A 68 4.79 2.94 -7.82
N TYR A 69 4.08 2.72 -6.71
CA TYR A 69 4.35 1.59 -5.82
C TYR A 69 4.17 0.25 -6.55
N ARG A 70 3.08 0.08 -7.32
CA ARG A 70 2.86 -1.12 -8.14
C ARG A 70 4.01 -1.36 -9.13
N THR A 71 4.34 -0.36 -9.94
CA THR A 71 5.38 -0.45 -10.96
C THR A 71 6.75 -0.74 -10.34
N SER A 72 7.02 -0.21 -9.14
CA SER A 72 8.27 -0.47 -8.44
C SER A 72 8.49 -1.95 -8.09
N TYR A 73 7.46 -2.80 -8.04
CA TYR A 73 7.62 -4.25 -7.88
C TYR A 73 7.67 -5.02 -9.21
N GLN A 74 7.39 -4.36 -10.32
CA GLN A 74 7.57 -4.91 -11.67
C GLN A 74 8.99 -4.64 -12.20
N VAL A 75 9.64 -3.61 -11.66
CA VAL A 75 10.98 -3.14 -12.06
C VAL A 75 12.02 -3.53 -11.00
N LYS A 76 13.06 -4.28 -11.39
CA LYS A 76 14.04 -4.85 -10.45
C LYS A 76 14.77 -3.78 -9.62
N ASN A 77 15.30 -2.74 -10.27
CA ASN A 77 16.23 -1.81 -9.62
C ASN A 77 15.57 -0.60 -8.93
N PHE A 78 14.27 -0.66 -8.66
CA PHE A 78 13.52 0.43 -7.98
C PHE A 78 13.55 0.39 -6.44
N LYS A 79 14.69 -0.01 -5.84
CA LYS A 79 14.79 -0.19 -4.38
C LYS A 79 14.58 1.11 -3.60
N ILE A 80 15.08 2.25 -4.09
CA ILE A 80 14.97 3.55 -3.41
C ILE A 80 13.50 4.00 -3.40
N ILE A 81 12.81 3.90 -4.53
CA ILE A 81 11.37 4.20 -4.63
C ILE A 81 10.55 3.27 -3.73
N ARG A 82 10.82 1.95 -3.75
CA ARG A 82 10.14 0.98 -2.87
C ARG A 82 10.26 1.37 -1.40
N ASN A 83 11.47 1.66 -0.94
CA ASN A 83 11.72 2.06 0.45
C ASN A 83 11.02 3.36 0.81
N PHE A 84 11.08 4.37 -0.08
CA PHE A 84 10.38 5.62 0.12
C PHE A 84 8.86 5.43 0.25
N CYS A 85 8.26 4.65 -0.65
CA CYS A 85 6.84 4.34 -0.60
C CYS A 85 6.47 3.56 0.66
N ASN A 86 7.25 2.53 1.05
CA ASN A 86 7.01 1.78 2.28
C ASN A 86 6.97 2.71 3.50
N ASN A 87 7.92 3.64 3.64
CA ASN A 87 7.95 4.62 4.74
C ASN A 87 6.71 5.53 4.78
N ILE A 88 6.06 5.77 3.64
CA ILE A 88 4.80 6.53 3.58
C ILE A 88 3.62 5.62 3.94
N ILE A 89 3.59 4.41 3.41
CA ILE A 89 2.51 3.43 3.65
C ILE A 89 2.41 3.09 5.13
N THR A 90 3.54 2.96 5.83
CA THR A 90 3.51 2.66 7.26
C THR A 90 2.77 3.74 8.03
N LYS A 91 3.00 5.02 7.70
CA LYS A 91 2.35 6.18 8.35
C LYS A 91 0.94 6.48 7.85
N TYR A 92 0.67 6.24 6.57
CA TYR A 92 -0.58 6.58 5.90
C TYR A 92 -1.07 5.41 5.04
N PRO A 93 -1.47 4.28 5.65
CA PRO A 93 -1.80 3.05 4.92
C PRO A 93 -2.93 3.23 3.88
N ASN A 94 -3.88 4.13 4.15
CA ASN A 94 -4.99 4.44 3.26
C ASN A 94 -4.54 4.91 1.87
N THR A 95 -3.31 5.45 1.70
CA THR A 95 -2.79 5.84 0.38
C THR A 95 -2.73 4.67 -0.60
N ILE A 96 -2.64 3.43 -0.09
CA ILE A 96 -2.65 2.21 -0.87
C ILE A 96 -3.93 1.41 -0.68
N PHE A 97 -4.33 1.13 0.56
CA PHE A 97 -5.46 0.24 0.84
C PHE A 97 -6.80 0.77 0.31
N GLU A 98 -7.00 2.09 0.32
CA GLU A 98 -8.22 2.74 -0.19
C GLU A 98 -8.05 3.21 -1.65
N SER A 99 -6.92 2.87 -2.29
CA SER A 99 -6.65 3.26 -3.67
C SER A 99 -7.41 2.39 -4.66
N LYS A 100 -7.85 2.98 -5.77
CA LYS A 100 -8.49 2.26 -6.88
C LYS A 100 -7.65 1.10 -7.45
N ASN A 101 -6.34 1.16 -7.25
CA ASN A 101 -5.38 0.18 -7.77
C ASN A 101 -5.01 -0.91 -6.76
N PHE A 102 -5.57 -0.91 -5.54
CA PHE A 102 -5.21 -1.84 -4.48
C PHE A 102 -5.29 -3.31 -4.93
N HIS A 103 -6.40 -3.71 -5.53
CA HIS A 103 -6.59 -5.07 -6.04
C HIS A 103 -5.62 -5.45 -7.17
N SER A 104 -4.98 -4.48 -7.82
CA SER A 104 -3.99 -4.71 -8.87
C SER A 104 -2.56 -4.88 -8.33
N LEU A 105 -2.35 -4.72 -7.02
CA LEU A 105 -1.03 -4.88 -6.43
C LEU A 105 -0.45 -6.28 -6.69
N PRO A 106 0.86 -6.38 -6.96
CA PRO A 106 1.59 -7.63 -6.93
C PRO A 106 1.58 -8.22 -5.52
N LYS A 107 1.59 -9.55 -5.44
CA LYS A 107 1.58 -10.28 -4.17
C LYS A 107 2.73 -9.88 -3.25
N ASP A 108 3.94 -9.78 -3.81
CA ASP A 108 5.14 -9.38 -3.05
C ASP A 108 5.03 -7.97 -2.49
N ALA A 109 4.35 -7.07 -3.20
CA ALA A 109 4.10 -5.71 -2.73
C ALA A 109 3.16 -5.70 -1.51
N LEU A 110 2.11 -6.53 -1.53
CA LEU A 110 1.22 -6.70 -0.39
C LEU A 110 1.95 -7.35 0.79
N ILE A 111 2.70 -8.43 0.56
CA ILE A 111 3.51 -9.08 1.60
C ILE A 111 4.49 -8.09 2.24
N SER A 112 5.14 -7.25 1.46
CA SER A 112 6.07 -6.23 1.96
C SER A 112 5.41 -5.21 2.87
N ILE A 113 4.16 -4.81 2.58
CA ILE A 113 3.34 -3.96 3.45
C ILE A 113 2.99 -4.69 4.75
N LEU A 114 2.52 -5.94 4.65
CA LEU A 114 2.12 -6.73 5.82
C LEU A 114 3.28 -7.05 6.76
N LYS A 115 4.54 -7.02 6.28
CA LYS A 115 5.74 -7.19 7.12
C LYS A 115 6.10 -5.95 7.96
N GLN A 116 5.47 -4.80 7.76
CA GLN A 116 5.87 -3.56 8.44
C GLN A 116 5.27 -3.43 9.85
N ASP A 117 6.06 -3.67 10.90
CA ASP A 117 5.59 -3.62 12.30
C ASP A 117 5.01 -2.25 12.74
N ASP A 118 5.38 -1.18 12.04
CA ASP A 118 4.94 0.21 12.26
C ASP A 118 3.76 0.63 11.37
N LEU A 119 3.14 -0.30 10.63
CA LEU A 119 1.94 -0.03 9.84
C LEU A 119 0.79 0.47 10.73
N GLN A 120 0.35 1.71 10.48
CA GLN A 120 -0.68 2.41 11.24
C GLN A 120 -2.11 1.94 10.87
N LEU A 121 -2.37 0.63 10.94
CA LEU A 121 -3.66 0.02 10.60
C LEU A 121 -3.97 -1.14 11.55
N GLU A 122 -5.21 -1.21 12.03
CA GLU A 122 -5.67 -2.29 12.91
C GLU A 122 -5.70 -3.65 12.20
N GLU A 123 -5.32 -4.71 12.90
CA GLU A 123 -5.25 -6.07 12.33
C GLU A 123 -6.58 -6.58 11.77
N GLY A 124 -7.71 -6.19 12.37
CA GLY A 124 -9.03 -6.49 11.84
C GLY A 124 -9.26 -5.88 10.44
N ARG A 125 -8.81 -4.63 10.22
CA ARG A 125 -8.88 -3.98 8.91
C ARG A 125 -7.88 -4.55 7.93
N ILE A 126 -6.66 -4.88 8.39
CA ILE A 126 -5.65 -5.55 7.55
C ILE A 126 -6.22 -6.86 7.00
N TRP A 127 -6.86 -7.67 7.86
CA TRP A 127 -7.52 -8.90 7.45
C TRP A 127 -8.56 -8.68 6.34
N GLU A 128 -9.45 -7.69 6.51
CA GLU A 128 -10.47 -7.36 5.51
C GLU A 128 -9.86 -7.05 4.15
N TYR A 129 -8.87 -6.15 4.11
CA TYR A 129 -8.19 -5.80 2.87
C TYR A 129 -7.47 -7.00 2.23
N VAL A 130 -6.88 -7.88 3.03
CA VAL A 130 -6.24 -9.09 2.52
C VAL A 130 -7.26 -10.04 1.89
N ILE A 131 -8.42 -10.21 2.52
CA ILE A 131 -9.52 -11.01 1.95
C ILE A 131 -10.06 -10.38 0.67
N GLU A 132 -10.31 -9.07 0.66
CA GLU A 132 -10.76 -8.34 -0.52
C GLU A 132 -9.76 -8.43 -1.69
N TRP A 133 -8.47 -8.27 -1.40
CA TRP A 133 -7.41 -8.45 -2.39
C TRP A 133 -7.41 -9.88 -2.93
N GLY A 134 -7.51 -10.88 -2.06
CA GLY A 134 -7.57 -12.29 -2.45
C GLY A 134 -8.78 -12.62 -3.33
N LYS A 135 -9.97 -12.13 -2.97
CA LYS A 135 -11.18 -12.29 -3.78
C LYS A 135 -11.04 -11.64 -5.15
N ALA A 136 -10.48 -10.44 -5.22
CA ALA A 136 -10.27 -9.76 -6.50
C ALA A 136 -9.28 -10.49 -7.43
N LYS A 137 -8.35 -11.29 -6.88
CA LYS A 137 -7.49 -12.19 -7.65
C LYS A 137 -8.16 -13.50 -8.09
N ASN A 138 -9.33 -13.82 -7.54
CA ASN A 138 -10.10 -15.02 -7.85
C ASN A 138 -11.51 -14.64 -8.31
N PRO A 139 -11.68 -14.08 -9.53
CA PRO A 139 -12.96 -13.54 -9.99
C PRO A 139 -14.07 -14.59 -10.17
N THR A 140 -13.74 -15.88 -10.14
CA THR A 140 -14.69 -16.99 -10.21
C THR A 140 -15.29 -17.36 -8.85
N LEU A 141 -14.85 -16.73 -7.75
CA LEU A 141 -15.42 -16.97 -6.43
C LEU A 141 -16.83 -16.38 -6.34
N LEU A 142 -17.72 -17.13 -5.70
CA LEU A 142 -19.09 -16.71 -5.44
C LEU A 142 -19.12 -15.51 -4.50
N ILE A 143 -20.07 -14.60 -4.72
CA ILE A 143 -20.25 -13.41 -3.88
C ILE A 143 -20.73 -13.83 -2.48
N ASN A 144 -21.69 -14.76 -2.42
CA ASN A 144 -22.26 -15.25 -1.19
C ASN A 144 -21.37 -16.32 -0.55
N LEU A 145 -20.85 -16.03 0.65
CA LEU A 145 -19.96 -16.94 1.37
C LEU A 145 -20.64 -18.26 1.77
N ASN A 146 -21.96 -18.26 1.98
CA ASN A 146 -22.71 -19.46 2.35
C ASN A 146 -22.75 -20.52 1.23
N GLU A 147 -22.45 -20.12 -0.01
CA GLU A 147 -22.40 -21.02 -1.17
C GLU A 147 -20.99 -21.55 -1.43
N TRP A 148 -20.00 -21.18 -0.60
CA TRP A 148 -18.61 -21.58 -0.82
C TRP A 148 -18.39 -23.06 -0.49
N THR A 149 -17.77 -23.73 -1.45
CA THR A 149 -17.24 -25.09 -1.29
C THR A 149 -15.83 -25.06 -0.72
N SER A 150 -15.33 -26.21 -0.25
CA SER A 150 -13.93 -26.35 0.19
C SER A 150 -12.92 -25.94 -0.90
N ASN A 151 -13.26 -26.15 -2.18
CA ASN A 151 -12.42 -25.73 -3.31
C ASN A 151 -12.33 -24.20 -3.42
N ASN A 152 -13.41 -23.47 -3.11
CA ASN A 152 -13.41 -22.01 -3.09
C ASN A 152 -12.44 -21.49 -2.02
N PHE A 153 -12.49 -22.06 -0.81
CA PHE A 153 -11.56 -21.73 0.26
C PHE A 153 -10.12 -22.10 -0.09
N LEU A 154 -9.88 -23.25 -0.72
CA LEU A 154 -8.55 -23.66 -1.16
C LEU A 154 -7.95 -22.68 -2.18
N SER A 155 -8.72 -22.25 -3.18
CA SER A 155 -8.28 -21.26 -4.18
C SER A 155 -7.87 -19.94 -3.54
N LEU A 156 -8.69 -19.45 -2.60
CA LEU A 156 -8.38 -18.23 -1.87
C LEU A 156 -7.14 -18.42 -0.96
N LYS A 157 -7.03 -19.56 -0.28
CA LYS A 157 -5.89 -19.89 0.58
C LYS A 157 -4.58 -19.91 -0.18
N GLU A 158 -4.53 -20.54 -1.35
CA GLU A 158 -3.34 -20.54 -2.21
C GLU A 158 -2.98 -19.15 -2.71
N THR A 159 -3.99 -18.34 -3.06
CA THR A 159 -3.77 -16.94 -3.45
C THR A 159 -3.14 -16.14 -2.32
N LEU A 160 -3.66 -16.28 -1.10
CA LEU A 160 -3.22 -15.58 0.10
C LEU A 160 -2.00 -16.23 0.78
N LYS A 161 -1.48 -17.33 0.24
CA LYS A 161 -0.29 -18.00 0.74
C LYS A 161 0.88 -17.02 0.86
N GLY A 162 1.47 -16.88 2.05
CA GLY A 162 2.53 -15.90 2.30
C GLY A 162 2.03 -14.53 2.76
N CYS A 163 0.75 -14.18 2.56
CA CYS A 163 0.13 -13.04 3.25
C CYS A 163 -0.37 -13.44 4.64
N LEU A 164 -1.04 -14.60 4.76
CA LEU A 164 -1.64 -15.10 6.01
C LEU A 164 -0.64 -15.16 7.20
N PRO A 165 0.62 -15.60 7.03
CA PRO A 165 1.59 -15.63 8.13
C PRO A 165 1.99 -14.25 8.68
N HIS A 166 1.58 -13.16 8.04
CA HIS A 166 1.89 -11.79 8.45
C HIS A 166 0.68 -11.07 9.09
N ILE A 167 -0.41 -11.80 9.37
CA ILE A 167 -1.57 -11.29 10.09
C ILE A 167 -1.39 -11.54 11.58
N GLY A 168 -1.52 -10.49 12.39
CA GLY A 168 -1.45 -10.55 13.84
C GLY A 168 -2.76 -11.03 14.45
N TYR A 169 -3.17 -12.28 14.20
CA TYR A 169 -4.49 -12.81 14.61
C TYR A 169 -4.82 -12.59 16.09
N PHE A 170 -3.84 -12.71 16.98
CA PHE A 170 -4.02 -12.53 18.43
C PHE A 170 -4.16 -11.06 18.87
N SER A 171 -3.97 -10.11 17.96
CA SER A 171 -4.22 -8.68 18.17
C SER A 171 -5.55 -8.21 17.59
N ILE A 172 -6.34 -9.13 17.00
CA ILE A 172 -7.70 -8.84 16.51
C ILE A 172 -8.66 -8.92 17.70
N SER A 173 -9.60 -7.98 17.81
CA SER A 173 -10.64 -8.00 18.85
C SER A 173 -11.59 -9.19 18.67
N GLY A 174 -12.15 -9.70 19.78
CA GLY A 174 -13.06 -10.86 19.74
C GLY A 174 -14.28 -10.66 18.82
N GLU A 175 -14.86 -9.46 18.80
CA GLU A 175 -15.94 -9.07 17.87
C GLU A 175 -15.53 -9.29 16.41
N HIS A 176 -14.44 -8.65 15.98
CA HIS A 176 -13.87 -8.86 14.65
C HIS A 176 -13.46 -10.32 14.36
N VAL A 177 -13.06 -11.11 15.36
CA VAL A 177 -12.80 -12.55 15.14
C VAL A 177 -14.09 -13.28 14.76
N VAL A 178 -15.18 -13.04 15.49
CA VAL A 178 -16.49 -13.64 15.20
C VAL A 178 -17.04 -13.16 13.85
N GLU A 179 -16.96 -11.87 13.57
CA GLU A 179 -17.57 -11.29 12.38
C GLU A 179 -16.75 -11.49 11.11
N LYS A 180 -15.42 -11.44 11.21
CA LYS A 180 -14.52 -11.32 10.05
C LYS A 180 -13.62 -12.54 9.86
N ILE A 181 -13.16 -13.19 10.94
CA ILE A 181 -12.26 -14.36 10.85
C ILE A 181 -13.05 -15.65 10.75
N TYR A 182 -14.04 -15.85 11.62
CA TYR A 182 -14.85 -17.07 11.73
C TYR A 182 -15.47 -17.50 10.39
N PRO A 183 -16.04 -16.60 9.55
CA PRO A 183 -16.61 -17.01 8.28
C PRO A 183 -15.58 -17.61 7.30
N TYR A 184 -14.30 -17.32 7.51
CA TYR A 184 -13.18 -17.80 6.69
C TYR A 184 -12.26 -18.76 7.45
N GLN A 185 -12.74 -19.40 8.52
CA GLN A 185 -11.95 -20.32 9.34
C GLN A 185 -11.21 -21.42 8.53
N GLN A 186 -11.78 -21.85 7.40
CA GLN A 186 -11.17 -22.85 6.50
C GLN A 186 -9.86 -22.37 5.83
N LEU A 187 -9.59 -21.06 5.80
CA LEU A 187 -8.32 -20.52 5.32
C LEU A 187 -7.18 -20.80 6.30
N LEU A 188 -7.49 -20.93 7.58
CA LEU A 188 -6.52 -21.10 8.65
C LEU A 188 -6.18 -22.57 8.86
N GLU A 189 -5.03 -22.82 9.48
CA GLU A 189 -4.73 -24.15 10.01
C GLU A 189 -5.60 -24.42 11.24
N HIS A 190 -6.04 -25.67 11.41
CA HIS A 190 -6.90 -26.06 12.52
C HIS A 190 -6.30 -25.67 13.88
N GLN A 191 -4.99 -25.86 14.04
CA GLN A 191 -4.29 -25.49 15.28
C GLN A 191 -4.32 -23.98 15.53
N LEU A 192 -4.07 -23.17 14.49
CA LEU A 192 -4.11 -21.71 14.60
C LEU A 192 -5.50 -21.22 15.00
N PHE A 193 -6.55 -21.71 14.34
CA PHE A 193 -7.92 -21.32 14.68
C PHE A 193 -8.32 -21.78 16.09
N SER A 194 -7.89 -22.97 16.52
CA SER A 194 -8.10 -23.44 17.89
C SER A 194 -7.39 -22.55 18.91
N ASP A 195 -6.13 -22.19 18.67
CA ASP A 195 -5.33 -21.35 19.56
C ASP A 195 -5.89 -19.92 19.67
N ILE A 196 -6.43 -19.36 18.58
CA ILE A 196 -7.14 -18.08 18.59
C ILE A 196 -8.32 -18.16 19.58
N ASN A 197 -9.17 -19.19 19.45
CA ASN A 197 -10.32 -19.37 20.34
C ASN A 197 -9.91 -19.61 21.80
N ILE A 198 -8.87 -20.43 22.04
CA ILE A 198 -8.32 -20.67 23.38
C ILE A 198 -7.87 -19.37 24.03
N LYS A 199 -7.24 -18.47 23.27
CA LYS A 199 -6.74 -17.20 23.81
C LYS A 199 -7.88 -16.28 24.27
N PHE A 200 -9.04 -16.33 23.62
CA PHE A 200 -10.24 -15.58 24.05
C PHE A 200 -10.93 -16.21 25.26
N ILE A 201 -11.04 -17.54 25.30
CA ILE A 201 -11.78 -18.25 26.36
C ILE A 201 -10.95 -18.34 27.65
N THR A 202 -9.65 -18.65 27.52
CA THR A 202 -8.71 -18.84 28.62
C THR A 202 -7.38 -18.16 28.31
N PRO A 203 -7.24 -16.84 28.52
CA PRO A 203 -6.04 -16.08 28.15
C PRO A 203 -4.73 -16.56 28.77
N THR A 204 -4.82 -17.30 29.89
CA THR A 204 -3.69 -17.86 30.66
C THR A 204 -3.19 -19.20 30.13
N LYS A 205 -3.99 -19.91 29.30
CA LYS A 205 -3.60 -21.21 28.76
C LYS A 205 -2.51 -21.04 27.69
N PRO A 206 -1.45 -21.86 27.70
CA PRO A 206 -0.44 -21.82 26.65
C PRO A 206 -1.05 -22.23 25.30
N ILE A 207 -0.52 -21.64 24.23
CA ILE A 207 -0.87 -21.94 22.84
C ILE A 207 0.39 -22.36 22.08
N SER A 208 0.20 -23.10 20.99
CA SER A 208 1.31 -23.61 20.16
C SER A 208 1.68 -22.70 19.00
N SER A 209 0.73 -21.86 18.57
CA SER A 209 0.87 -20.98 17.42
C SER A 209 1.85 -19.85 17.67
N ILE A 210 2.55 -19.43 16.61
CA ILE A 210 3.43 -18.27 16.64
C ILE A 210 2.58 -17.02 16.85
N VAL A 211 2.90 -16.24 17.88
CA VAL A 211 2.25 -14.96 18.17
C VAL A 211 3.10 -13.85 17.60
N LEU A 212 2.58 -13.13 16.60
CA LEU A 212 3.21 -11.92 16.12
C LEU A 212 3.05 -10.78 17.15
N PRO A 213 4.05 -9.90 17.31
CA PRO A 213 3.92 -8.73 18.15
C PRO A 213 2.80 -7.82 17.61
N PRO A 214 1.99 -7.18 18.48
CA PRO A 214 1.03 -6.17 18.05
C PRO A 214 1.74 -5.02 17.33
N ARG A 215 1.15 -4.53 16.23
CA ARG A 215 1.67 -3.35 15.54
C ARG A 215 1.58 -2.11 16.41
N LYS A 216 2.60 -1.26 16.33
CA LYS A 216 2.67 -0.01 17.11
C LYS A 216 1.78 1.05 16.47
N ILE A 217 0.48 0.99 16.74
CA ILE A 217 -0.46 2.03 16.31
C ILE A 217 -0.28 3.26 17.20
N LEU A 218 0.09 4.37 16.59
CA LEU A 218 0.09 5.67 17.20
C LEU A 218 -1.36 6.11 17.35
N ASN A 219 -1.81 6.21 18.59
CA ASN A 219 -3.04 6.93 18.91
C ASN A 219 -2.74 8.43 18.80
N THR A 220 -2.44 8.93 17.60
CA THR A 220 -2.46 10.37 17.34
C THR A 220 -3.92 10.80 17.37
N THR A 221 -4.42 11.15 18.55
CA THR A 221 -5.42 12.20 18.65
C THR A 221 -4.78 13.43 18.03
N LEU A 222 -5.02 13.63 16.73
CA LEU A 222 -4.74 14.92 16.10
C LEU A 222 -5.36 15.97 17.02
N PRO A 223 -4.62 16.99 17.47
CA PRO A 223 -5.20 18.03 18.30
C PRO A 223 -6.45 18.51 17.59
N THR A 224 -7.57 18.51 18.30
CA THR A 224 -8.85 19.00 17.79
C THR A 224 -8.54 20.37 17.18
N ARG A 225 -8.78 20.54 15.87
CA ARG A 225 -8.59 21.82 15.15
C ARG A 225 -9.61 22.87 15.63
N ILE A 226 -9.72 23.06 16.94
CA ILE A 226 -10.59 24.05 17.60
C ILE A 226 -9.75 25.22 18.11
N THR A 227 -8.43 25.22 17.89
CA THR A 227 -7.67 26.46 18.04
C THR A 227 -8.01 27.38 16.88
N GLN A 228 -8.79 28.42 17.18
CA GLN A 228 -8.88 29.66 16.40
C GLN A 228 -7.47 30.26 16.30
N ILE A 229 -6.58 29.64 15.53
CA ILE A 229 -5.32 30.25 15.14
C ILE A 229 -5.71 31.29 14.10
N PRO A 230 -5.52 32.60 14.36
CA PRO A 230 -5.78 33.61 13.35
C PRO A 230 -4.95 33.28 12.12
N LEU A 231 -5.60 33.00 10.99
CA LEU A 231 -4.89 32.82 9.72
C LEU A 231 -4.19 34.15 9.39
N PRO A 232 -2.84 34.19 9.26
CA PRO A 232 -2.14 35.39 8.84
C PRO A 232 -2.27 35.53 7.32
N SER A 233 -3.50 35.70 6.83
CA SER A 233 -3.82 35.86 5.41
C SER A 233 -4.65 37.12 5.23
N ASN A 234 -4.21 37.99 4.32
CA ASN A 234 -4.96 39.18 3.93
C ASN A 234 -6.02 38.88 2.86
N ILE A 235 -6.11 37.63 2.38
CA ILE A 235 -6.97 37.20 1.27
C ILE A 235 -8.02 36.20 1.74
N ILE A 236 -7.66 35.29 2.64
CA ILE A 236 -8.52 34.21 3.13
C ILE A 236 -8.83 34.48 4.60
N THR A 237 -10.09 34.77 4.90
CA THR A 237 -10.58 34.94 6.27
C THR A 237 -10.81 33.59 6.93
N ASN A 238 -10.97 33.60 8.25
CA ASN A 238 -11.36 32.39 8.99
C ASN A 238 -12.71 31.82 8.50
N GLU A 239 -13.64 32.68 8.06
CA GLU A 239 -14.91 32.25 7.46
C GLU A 239 -14.70 31.50 6.13
N HIS A 240 -13.87 32.02 5.23
CA HIS A 240 -13.52 31.32 3.99
C HIS A 240 -12.85 29.97 4.29
N ALA A 241 -11.99 29.90 5.31
CA ALA A 241 -11.36 28.65 5.72
C ALA A 241 -12.36 27.64 6.31
N LEU A 242 -13.34 28.12 7.09
CA LEU A 242 -14.42 27.28 7.62
C LEU A 242 -15.30 26.71 6.50
N GLU A 243 -15.64 27.53 5.51
CA GLU A 243 -16.42 27.10 4.34
C GLU A 243 -15.68 26.06 3.49
N ILE A 244 -14.40 26.28 3.21
CA ILE A 244 -13.57 25.29 2.50
C ILE A 244 -13.48 23.99 3.32
N SER A 245 -13.35 24.09 4.65
CA SER A 245 -13.31 22.90 5.52
C SER A 245 -14.61 22.11 5.48
N SER A 246 -15.76 22.78 5.42
CA SER A 246 -17.06 22.10 5.39
C SER A 246 -17.29 21.38 4.06
N TRP A 247 -16.76 21.91 2.96
CA TRP A 247 -16.76 21.23 1.65
C TRP A 247 -15.92 19.94 1.67
N ILE A 248 -14.76 19.98 2.33
CA ILE A 248 -13.88 18.81 2.48
C ILE A 248 -14.56 17.74 3.36
N ASP A 249 -15.19 18.17 4.45
CA ASP A 249 -15.84 17.28 5.43
C ASP A 249 -17.27 16.87 5.02
N LYS A 250 -17.77 17.34 3.86
CA LYS A 250 -19.13 17.10 3.35
C LYS A 250 -20.24 17.49 4.33
N LYS A 251 -20.00 18.45 5.22
CA LYS A 251 -21.01 18.98 6.14
C LYS A 251 -21.68 20.19 5.50
N ARG A 252 -23.02 20.21 5.42
CA ARG A 252 -23.75 21.44 5.06
C ARG A 252 -23.62 22.43 6.21
N ILE A 253 -23.14 23.63 5.91
CA ILE A 253 -23.23 24.75 6.84
C ILE A 253 -24.70 25.19 6.85
N THR A 254 -25.38 24.99 7.98
CA THR A 254 -26.59 25.74 8.30
C THR A 254 -26.14 27.07 8.87
N LEU A 255 -26.29 28.14 8.08
CA LEU A 255 -26.21 29.52 8.52
C LEU A 255 -27.44 29.89 9.34
#